data_AF-A0A7S4IDK3-F1
#
_entry.id   AF-A0A7S4IDK3-F1
#
_cell.length_a   1.000
_cell.length_b   1.000
_cell.length_c   1.000
_cell.angle_alpha   90.00
_cell.angle_beta   90.00
_cell.angle_gamma   90.00
#
_symmetry.space_group_name_H-M   'P 1'
#
loop_
_entity.id
_entity.type
_entity.pdbx_description
1 polymer ?
#
loop_
_entity_poly.entity_id
_entity_poly.type
_entity_poly.pdbx_seq_one_letter_code
_entity_poly.pdbx_strand_id
1 'polypeptide(L)'
;DALLKHNAEVDVISKGRSPISPLQLACAKGHVQIVGSLLRADASVNVVYETQEERFNPLMLTLHSSEITAGPIREATCELLLSKNVKASVPRTDGCTALMCGID
;
A
#
# COMPACT_ATOMS: atom_id res chain seq x y z
N ASP A 1 11.82 7.74 9.00
CA ASP A 1 12.16 9.19 9.05
C ASP A 1 13.63 9.50 8.91
N ALA A 2 14.53 8.93 9.75
CA ALA A 2 15.96 9.24 9.67
C ALA A 2 16.55 9.05 8.27
N LEU A 3 16.20 7.95 7.58
CA LEU A 3 16.62 7.68 6.22
C LEU A 3 16.06 8.70 5.21
N LEU A 4 14.77 9.03 5.30
CA LEU A 4 14.12 10.03 4.43
C LEU A 4 14.78 11.42 4.56
N LYS A 5 15.19 11.80 5.78
CA LYS A 5 15.91 13.06 6.04
C LYS A 5 17.32 13.11 5.42
N HIS A 6 17.88 11.95 5.06
CA HIS A 6 19.18 11.84 4.40
C HIS A 6 19.03 11.44 2.91
N ASN A 7 17.93 11.87 2.27
CA ASN A 7 17.64 11.67 0.85
C ASN A 7 17.66 10.20 0.41
N ALA A 8 17.24 9.27 1.27
CA ALA A 8 16.99 7.90 0.84
C ALA A 8 15.90 7.87 -0.24
N GLU A 9 16.12 7.08 -1.30
CA GLU A 9 15.18 6.93 -2.40
C GLU A 9 13.87 6.29 -1.90
N VAL A 10 12.75 6.98 -2.11
CA VAL A 10 11.45 6.65 -1.51
C VAL A 10 10.72 5.54 -2.28
N ASP A 11 10.92 5.49 -3.59
CA ASP A 11 10.22 4.59 -4.51
C ASP A 11 11.09 3.42 -5.00
N VAL A 12 12.17 3.12 -4.28
CA VAL A 12 13.01 1.95 -4.59
C VAL A 12 12.18 0.68 -4.58
N ILE A 13 12.32 -0.16 -5.60
CA ILE A 13 11.62 -1.45 -5.67
C ILE A 13 12.60 -2.58 -5.36
N SER A 14 12.21 -3.49 -4.48
CA SER A 14 13.01 -4.68 -4.19
C SER A 14 13.16 -5.57 -5.43
N LYS A 15 14.28 -6.28 -5.51
CA LYS A 15 14.49 -7.30 -6.55
C LYS A 15 14.00 -8.66 -6.03
N GLY A 16 13.32 -9.43 -6.87
CA GLY A 16 12.89 -10.79 -6.52
C GLY A 16 11.63 -11.21 -7.24
N ARG A 17 11.03 -12.32 -6.77
CA ARG A 17 9.79 -12.89 -7.34
C ARG A 17 8.55 -12.01 -7.09
N SER A 18 8.61 -11.15 -6.07
CA SER A 18 7.52 -10.24 -5.71
C SER A 18 8.12 -8.87 -5.39
N PRO A 19 8.44 -8.07 -6.42
CA PRO A 19 8.98 -6.74 -6.25
C PRO A 19 8.03 -5.88 -5.41
N ILE A 20 8.57 -5.19 -4.40
CA ILE A 20 7.77 -4.38 -3.47
C ILE A 20 8.48 -3.06 -3.16
N SER A 21 7.70 -1.98 -3.11
CA SER A 21 8.13 -0.66 -2.65
C SER A 21 8.07 -0.52 -1.12
N PRO A 22 8.80 0.43 -0.52
CA PRO A 22 8.64 0.80 0.89
C PRO A 22 7.19 1.09 1.27
N LEU A 23 6.43 1.79 0.41
CA LEU A 23 5.04 2.12 0.68
C LEU A 23 4.16 0.86 0.75
N GLN A 24 4.26 -0.01 -0.25
CA GLN A 24 3.50 -1.27 -0.29
C GLN A 24 3.81 -2.15 0.92
N LEU A 25 5.09 -2.25 1.31
CA LEU A 25 5.48 -3.02 2.50
C LEU A 25 4.88 -2.41 3.77
N ALA A 26 4.96 -1.08 3.95
CA ALA A 26 4.36 -0.41 5.10
C ALA A 26 2.83 -0.59 5.14
N CYS A 27 2.16 -0.51 4.00
CA CYS A 27 0.72 -0.78 3.84
C CYS A 27 0.36 -2.22 4.18
N ALA A 28 1.14 -3.21 3.74
CA ALA A 28 0.91 -4.62 4.05
C ALA A 28 1.16 -4.92 5.54
N LYS A 29 2.06 -4.20 6.21
CA LYS A 29 2.34 -4.36 7.64
C LYS A 29 1.43 -3.54 8.56
N GLY A 30 0.57 -2.67 8.03
CA GLY A 30 -0.23 -1.74 8.82
C GLY A 30 0.59 -0.71 9.60
N HIS A 31 1.78 -0.36 9.11
CA HIS A 31 2.64 0.63 9.76
C HIS A 31 2.17 2.05 9.45
N VAL A 32 1.02 2.47 10.01
CA VAL A 32 0.32 3.75 9.73
C VAL A 32 1.27 4.95 9.72
N GLN A 33 2.13 5.06 10.74
CA GLN A 33 3.05 6.20 10.86
C GLN A 33 4.10 6.21 9.74
N ILE A 34 4.59 5.03 9.34
CA ILE A 34 5.56 4.89 8.25
C ILE A 34 4.87 5.21 6.91
N VAL A 35 3.64 4.73 6.70
CA VAL A 35 2.81 5.11 5.53
C VAL A 35 2.69 6.62 5.45
N GLY A 36 2.30 7.28 6.55
CA GLY A 36 2.21 8.74 6.62
C GLY A 36 3.53 9.45 6.29
N SER A 37 4.66 8.94 6.79
CA SER A 37 5.98 9.52 6.47
C SER A 37 6.37 9.33 5.01
N LEU A 38 6.11 8.18 4.41
CA LEU A 38 6.40 7.92 3.00
C LEU A 38 5.53 8.79 2.09
N LEU A 39 4.24 8.92 2.38
CA LEU A 39 3.32 9.78 1.61
C LEU A 39 3.62 11.28 1.76
N ARG A 40 4.27 11.70 2.86
CA ARG A 40 4.82 13.06 3.01
C ARG A 40 6.12 13.28 2.25
N ALA A 41 6.85 12.21 1.97
CA ALA A 41 8.07 12.22 1.16
C ALA A 41 7.77 11.92 -0.32
N ASP A 42 6.55 12.20 -0.77
CA ASP A 42 6.07 12.02 -2.14
C ASP A 42 6.22 10.60 -2.72
N ALA A 43 6.12 9.57 -1.86
CA ALA A 43 6.05 8.18 -2.31
C ALA A 43 4.91 7.99 -3.33
N SER A 44 5.20 7.24 -4.39
CA SER A 44 4.24 6.93 -5.44
C SER A 44 3.07 6.11 -4.90
N VAL A 45 1.91 6.75 -4.71
CA VAL A 45 0.72 6.12 -4.10
C VAL A 45 0.02 5.13 -5.03
N ASN A 46 0.19 5.26 -6.35
CA ASN A 46 -0.51 4.44 -7.34
C ASN A 46 0.34 3.25 -7.84
N VAL A 47 1.27 2.78 -7.00
CA VAL A 47 2.09 1.59 -7.27
C VAL A 47 1.26 0.31 -7.20
N VAL A 48 1.55 -0.64 -8.08
CA VAL A 48 0.86 -1.93 -8.13
C VAL A 48 1.82 -3.01 -7.64
N TYR A 49 1.35 -3.86 -6.73
CA TYR A 49 2.06 -5.05 -6.30
C TYR A 49 1.59 -6.21 -7.17
N GLU A 50 2.53 -6.83 -7.87
CA GLU A 50 2.24 -7.89 -8.83
C GLU A 50 2.69 -9.23 -8.25
N THR A 51 1.76 -10.17 -8.15
CA THR A 51 2.06 -11.59 -7.96
C THR A 51 2.05 -12.27 -9.33
N GLN A 52 2.25 -13.59 -9.36
CA GLN A 52 2.12 -14.35 -10.60
C GLN A 52 0.68 -14.40 -11.12
N GLU A 53 -0.30 -14.22 -10.23
CA GLU A 53 -1.72 -14.42 -10.52
C GLU A 53 -2.47 -13.09 -10.57
N GLU A 54 -2.08 -12.13 -9.72
CA GLU A 54 -2.92 -10.98 -9.40
C GLU A 54 -2.13 -9.69 -9.20
N ARG A 55 -2.86 -8.57 -9.33
CA ARG A 55 -2.32 -7.22 -9.19
C ARG A 55 -3.06 -6.49 -8.08
N PHE A 56 -2.34 -5.93 -7.12
CA PHE A 56 -2.93 -5.26 -5.96
C PHE A 56 -2.49 -3.80 -5.92
N ASN A 57 -3.45 -2.88 -5.85
CA ASN A 57 -3.12 -1.50 -5.46
C ASN A 57 -2.88 -1.43 -3.93
N PRO A 58 -2.39 -0.31 -3.38
CA PRO A 58 -2.03 -0.25 -1.96
C PRO A 58 -3.24 -0.40 -1.02
N LEU A 59 -4.45 0.02 -1.44
CA LEU A 59 -5.66 -0.24 -0.67
C LEU A 59 -5.98 -1.73 -0.58
N MET A 60 -5.95 -2.43 -1.71
CA MET A 60 -6.19 -3.87 -1.76
C MET A 60 -5.16 -4.63 -0.91
N LEU A 61 -3.88 -4.23 -0.93
CA LEU A 61 -2.85 -4.79 -0.05
C LEU A 61 -3.16 -4.61 1.43
N THR A 62 -3.58 -3.40 1.84
CA THR A 62 -3.96 -3.12 3.22
C THR A 62 -5.19 -3.94 3.65
N LEU A 63 -6.17 -4.09 2.77
CA LEU A 63 -7.39 -4.89 3.03
C LEU A 63 -7.13 -6.40 3.03
N HIS A 64 -6.22 -6.91 2.21
CA HIS A 64 -5.89 -8.34 2.18
C HIS A 64 -4.87 -8.76 3.24
N SER A 65 -4.25 -7.80 3.93
CA SER A 65 -3.20 -8.14 4.88
C SER A 65 -3.76 -8.89 6.09
N SER A 66 -3.21 -10.09 6.32
CA SER A 66 -3.41 -10.87 7.53
C SER A 66 -2.60 -10.33 8.72
N GLU A 67 -1.64 -9.44 8.49
CA GLU A 67 -0.80 -8.86 9.56
C GLU A 67 -1.52 -7.70 10.29
N ILE A 68 -2.52 -7.10 9.65
CA ILE A 68 -3.32 -6.03 10.25
C ILE A 68 -4.53 -6.64 10.94
N THR A 69 -4.37 -7.01 12.21
CA THR A 69 -5.44 -7.61 13.02
C THR A 69 -6.39 -6.59 13.64
N ALA A 70 -5.93 -5.36 13.86
CA ALA A 70 -6.72 -4.30 14.47
C ALA A 70 -7.45 -3.46 13.40
N GLY A 71 -8.79 -3.43 13.47
CA GLY A 71 -9.64 -2.61 12.58
C GLY A 71 -9.22 -1.14 12.47
N PRO A 72 -8.94 -0.42 13.57
CA PRO A 72 -8.54 0.99 13.51
C PRO A 72 -7.22 1.24 12.73
N ILE A 73 -6.29 0.29 12.77
CA ILE A 73 -5.02 0.40 12.02
C ILE A 73 -5.28 0.30 10.51
N ARG A 74 -6.18 -0.62 10.13
CA ARG A 74 -6.60 -0.81 8.75
C ARG A 74 -7.31 0.42 8.21
N GLU A 75 -8.30 0.91 8.95
CA GLU A 75 -9.06 2.11 8.62
C GLU A 75 -8.15 3.33 8.45
N ALA A 76 -7.30 3.62 9.44
CA ALA A 76 -6.37 4.74 9.37
C ALA A 76 -5.39 4.64 8.18
N THR A 77 -4.92 3.43 7.84
CA THR A 77 -4.05 3.23 6.67
C THR A 77 -4.82 3.50 5.37
N CYS A 78 -6.06 3.01 5.26
CA CYS A 78 -6.92 3.26 4.11
C CYS A 78 -7.23 4.76 3.95
N GLU A 79 -7.57 5.45 5.03
CA GLU A 79 -7.81 6.91 5.03
C GLU A 79 -6.59 7.70 4.54
N LEU A 80 -5.39 7.36 5.02
CA LEU A 80 -4.15 7.98 4.56
C LEU A 80 -3.95 7.80 3.05
N LEU A 81 -4.17 6.60 2.52
CA LEU A 81 -4.05 6.33 1.08
C LEU A 81 -5.12 7.08 0.26
N LEU A 82 -6.37 7.08 0.72
CA LEU A 82 -7.47 7.79 0.07
C LEU A 82 -7.23 9.30 0.02
N SER A 83 -6.61 9.88 1.06
CA SER A 83 -6.24 11.30 1.08
C SER A 83 -5.22 11.70 0.00
N LYS A 84 -4.53 10.73 -0.61
CA LYS A 84 -3.50 10.93 -1.64
C LYS A 84 -3.97 10.58 -3.05
N ASN A 85 -5.28 10.54 -3.31
CA ASN A 85 -5.87 10.25 -4.62
C ASN A 85 -5.43 8.89 -5.20
N VAL A 86 -5.39 7.86 -4.35
CA VAL A 86 -5.16 6.49 -4.83
C VAL A 86 -6.32 6.05 -5.74
N LYS A 87 -6.00 5.35 -6.82
CA LYS A 87 -6.99 4.84 -7.80
C LYS A 87 -7.71 3.60 -7.26
N ALA A 88 -8.61 3.80 -6.30
CA ALA A 88 -9.33 2.73 -5.60
C ALA A 88 -10.26 1.89 -6.50
N SER A 89 -10.73 2.47 -7.60
CA SER A 89 -11.69 1.84 -8.52
C SER A 89 -11.05 0.95 -9.59
N VAL A 90 -9.72 0.90 -9.67
CA VAL A 90 -9.04 0.06 -10.67
C VAL A 90 -9.16 -1.41 -10.23
N PRO A 91 -9.76 -2.28 -11.06
CA PRO A 91 -9.90 -3.69 -10.73
C PRO A 91 -8.59 -4.47 -10.93
N ARG A 92 -8.46 -5.60 -10.24
CA ARG A 92 -7.45 -6.64 -10.51
C ARG A 92 -7.78 -7.38 -11.82
N THR A 93 -6.95 -8.35 -12.18
CA THR A 93 -7.14 -9.18 -13.39
C THR A 93 -8.41 -10.01 -13.35
N ASP A 94 -8.88 -10.39 -12.16
CA ASP A 94 -10.15 -11.10 -11.96
C ASP A 94 -11.39 -10.18 -11.84
N GLY A 95 -11.21 -8.86 -11.98
CA GLY A 95 -12.30 -7.88 -11.83
C GLY A 95 -12.55 -7.38 -10.41
N CYS A 96 -11.88 -7.92 -9.39
CA CYS A 96 -12.05 -7.50 -8.00
C CYS A 96 -11.54 -6.05 -7.79
N THR A 97 -12.34 -5.21 -7.13
CA THR A 97 -11.97 -3.81 -6.80
C THR A 97 -11.68 -3.65 -5.30
N ALA A 98 -11.03 -2.57 -4.89
CA ALA A 98 -10.71 -2.34 -3.48
C ALA A 98 -11.97 -2.31 -2.60
N LEU A 99 -13.09 -1.81 -3.12
CA LEU A 99 -14.37 -1.82 -2.40
C LEU A 99 -14.89 -3.25 -2.20
N MET A 100 -14.77 -4.13 -3.20
CA MET A 100 -15.16 -5.53 -3.08
C MET A 100 -14.32 -6.25 -2.03
N CYS A 101 -13.01 -5.97 -1.96
CA CYS A 101 -12.10 -6.53 -0.96
C CYS A 101 -12.42 -6.13 0.49
N GLY A 102 -13.19 -5.06 0.71
CA GLY A 102 -13.51 -4.56 2.05
C GLY A 102 -14.85 -5.02 2.60
N ILE A 103 -15.63 -5.79 1.83
CA ILE A 103 -16.94 -6.31 2.23
C ILE A 103 -16.83 -7.73 2.81
N ASP A 104 -15.80 -8.50 2.44
CA ASP A 104 -15.47 -9.82 2.99
C ASP A 104 -14.88 -9.73 4.41
#